data_AF-A0A2T6IRT7-F1
#
_entry.id   AF-A0A2T6IRT7-F1
#
_cell.length_a   1.000
_cell.length_b   1.000
_cell.length_c   1.000
_cell.angle_alpha   90.00
_cell.angle_beta   90.00
_cell.angle_gamma   90.00
#
_symmetry.space_group_name_H-M   'P 1'
#
loop_
_entity.id
_entity.type
_entity.pdbx_description
1 polymer ?
#
loop_
_entity_poly.entity_id
_entity_poly.type
_entity_poly.pdbx_seq_one_letter_code
_entity_poly.pdbx_strand_id
1 'polypeptide(L)' 'MDGYKWWFGKKLVTVWSAPNYCYRCGNVATVMELDEQLNYQFKTFEAAPPERRGIPSKKPPPDYFL' A
#
# COMPACT_ATOMS: atom_id res chain seq x y z
N MET A 1 7.32 -10.02 0.90
CA MET A 1 7.44 -8.73 1.61
C MET A 1 6.02 -8.33 1.92
N ASP A 2 5.62 -8.52 3.17
CA ASP A 2 4.27 -9.03 3.50
C ASP A 2 3.20 -7.93 3.62
N GLY A 3 3.46 -6.76 3.03
CA GLY A 3 2.57 -5.59 3.03
C GLY A 3 2.49 -4.84 4.37
N TYR A 4 2.96 -5.43 5.47
CA TYR A 4 3.12 -4.76 6.76
C TYR A 4 4.29 -5.33 7.57
N LYS A 5 4.76 -4.60 8.58
CA LYS A 5 5.81 -5.05 9.51
C LYS A 5 5.68 -4.43 10.89
N TRP A 6 5.70 -5.26 11.92
CA TRP A 6 5.78 -4.82 13.32
C TRP A 6 7.22 -4.52 13.73
N TRP A 7 7.37 -3.51 14.58
CA TRP A 7 8.63 -3.06 15.14
C TRP A 7 8.52 -2.83 16.64
N PHE A 8 9.67 -2.79 17.32
CA PHE A 8 9.80 -2.36 18.71
C PHE A 8 8.85 -3.08 19.68
N GLY A 9 8.69 -4.41 19.54
CA GLY A 9 7.79 -5.18 20.39
C GLY A 9 6.31 -4.87 20.14
N LYS A 10 5.92 -4.74 18.86
CA LYS A 10 4.55 -4.40 18.41
C LYS A 10 4.06 -3.01 18.85
N LYS A 11 4.98 -2.08 19.10
CA LYS A 11 4.64 -0.68 19.43
C LYS A 11 4.47 0.19 18.17
N LEU A 12 4.99 -0.25 17.04
CA LEU A 12 4.88 0.45 15.76
C LEU A 12 4.65 -0.58 14.65
N VAL A 13 3.70 -0.31 13.77
CA VAL A 13 3.50 -1.07 12.53
C VAL A 13 3.70 -0.16 11.33
N THR A 14 4.51 -0.62 10.39
CA THR A 14 4.53 -0.07 9.04
C THR A 14 3.49 -0.81 8.22
N VAL A 15 2.59 -0.10 7.56
CA VAL A 15 1.62 -0.67 6.62
C VAL A 15 1.89 -0.05 5.24
N TRP A 16 1.97 -0.89 4.22
CA TRP A 16 2.25 -0.47 2.85
C TRP A 16 1.05 -0.73 1.97
N SER A 17 0.42 0.31 1.43
CA SER A 17 -0.86 0.19 0.71
C SER A 17 -0.73 0.32 -0.81
N ALA A 18 0.49 0.34 -1.36
CA ALA A 18 0.73 0.47 -2.80
C ALA A 18 1.31 -0.84 -3.40
N PRO A 19 0.48 -1.71 -3.99
CA PRO A 19 0.95 -2.99 -4.52
C PRO A 19 1.73 -2.77 -5.82
N ASN A 20 2.74 -3.61 -6.06
CA ASN A 20 3.69 -3.48 -7.16
C ASN A 20 4.18 -2.03 -7.33
N TYR A 21 4.81 -1.50 -6.27
CA TYR A 21 5.26 -0.13 -6.20
C TYR A 21 6.12 0.25 -7.43
N CYS A 22 5.80 1.41 -8.00
CA CYS A 22 6.37 1.92 -9.24
C CYS A 22 6.35 0.93 -10.43
N TYR A 23 5.49 -0.09 -10.40
CA TYR A 23 5.42 -1.20 -11.36
C TYR A 23 6.71 -2.02 -11.48
N ARG A 24 7.56 -2.00 -10.44
CA ARG A 24 8.90 -2.62 -10.45
C ARG A 24 9.10 -3.58 -9.29
N CYS A 25 8.52 -3.27 -8.14
CA CYS A 25 8.91 -3.92 -6.90
C CYS A 25 8.21 -5.26 -6.65
N GLY A 26 7.09 -5.55 -7.33
CA GLY A 26 6.35 -6.81 -7.15
C GLY A 26 5.84 -7.06 -5.72
N ASN A 27 5.85 -6.04 -4.86
CA ASN A 27 5.38 -6.15 -3.48
C ASN A 27 3.85 -6.27 -3.43
N VAL A 28 3.32 -6.90 -2.38
CA VAL A 28 1.90 -6.83 -2.03
C VAL A 28 1.60 -5.54 -1.27
N ALA A 29 0.33 -5.24 -1.11
CA ALA A 29 -0.16 -4.15 -0.26
C ALA A 29 -1.10 -4.64 0.82
N THR A 30 -1.26 -3.84 1.87
CA THR A 30 -2.10 -4.16 3.01
C THR A 30 -2.85 -2.92 3.48
N VAL A 31 -4.06 -3.12 4.01
CA VAL A 31 -4.79 -2.17 4.86
C VAL A 31 -4.91 -2.77 6.26
N MET A 32 -4.74 -1.96 7.29
CA MET A 32 -5.04 -2.34 8.68
C MET A 32 -6.41 -1.75 9.03
N GLU A 33 -7.40 -2.62 9.24
CA GLU A 33 -8.69 -2.22 9.76
C GLU A 33 -8.65 -2.22 11.27
N LEU A 34 -9.17 -1.17 11.90
CA LEU A 34 -9.40 -1.09 13.34
C LEU A 34 -10.91 -0.92 13.58
N ASP A 35 -11.43 -1.63 14.57
CA ASP A 35 -12.79 -1.42 15.07
C ASP A 35 -12.83 -0.48 16.29
N GLU A 36 -14.03 -0.22 16.79
CA GLU A 36 -14.27 0.65 17.95
C GLU A 36 -13.73 0.06 19.27
N GLN A 37 -13.50 -1.25 19.32
CA GLN A 37 -12.95 -1.96 20.47
C GLN A 37 -11.42 -2.11 20.39
N LEU A 38 -10.77 -1.44 19.43
CA LEU A 38 -9.34 -1.51 19.15
C LEU A 38 -8.84 -2.89 18.70
N ASN A 39 -9.75 -3.78 18.26
CA ASN A 39 -9.33 -4.96 17.54
C ASN A 39 -8.87 -4.55 16.15
N TYR A 40 -7.90 -5.28 15.60
CA TYR A 40 -7.37 -5.00 14.29
C TYR A 40 -7.26 -6.24 13.41
N GLN A 41 -7.40 -6.02 12.11
CA GLN A 41 -7.18 -7.03 11.08
C GLN A 41 -6.33 -6.44 9.94
N PHE A 42 -5.36 -7.22 9.45
CA PHE A 42 -4.62 -6.87 8.24
C PHE A 42 -5.27 -7.53 7.03
N LYS A 43 -5.64 -6.74 6.03
CA LYS A 43 -6.15 -7.20 4.73
C LYS A 43 -5.12 -6.97 3.65
N THR A 44 -4.46 -8.04 3.20
CA THR A 44 -3.41 -8.00 2.17
C THR A 44 -4.00 -8.29 0.80
N PHE A 45 -3.53 -7.55 -0.21
CA PHE A 45 -4.01 -7.62 -1.60
C PHE A 45 -2.87 -7.37 -2.59
N GLU A 46 -3.03 -7.88 -3.80
CA GLU A 46 -2.07 -7.75 -4.89
C GLU A 46 -2.40 -6.59 -5.83
N ALA A 47 -1.50 -6.33 -6.78
CA ALA A 47 -1.72 -5.32 -7.80
C ALA A 47 -2.91 -5.71 -8.68
N ALA A 48 -3.70 -4.71 -9.09
CA ALA A 48 -4.76 -4.95 -10.05
C ALA A 48 -4.19 -5.50 -11.38
N PRO A 49 -4.97 -6.33 -12.11
CA PRO A 49 -4.58 -6.85 -13.41
C PRO A 49 -4.16 -5.73 -14.38
N PRO A 50 -3.15 -5.96 -15.24
CA PRO A 50 -2.67 -4.97 -16.19
C PRO A 50 -3.76 -4.36 -17.07
N GLU A 51 -4.79 -5.13 -17.41
CA GLU A 51 -5.89 -4.78 -18.31
C GLU A 51 -6.81 -3.71 -17.70
N ARG A 52 -6.83 -3.60 -16.37
CA ARG A 52 -7.58 -2.55 -15.64
C ARG A 52 -6.76 -1.29 -15.38
N ARG A 53 -5.52 -1.22 -15.85
CA ARG A 53 -4.71 -0.01 -15.74
C ARG A 53 -5.21 0.99 -16.77
N GLY A 54 -5.79 2.09 -16.30
CA GLY A 54 -6.02 3.25 -17.16
C GLY A 54 -4.69 3.75 -17.71
N ILE A 55 -4.67 4.21 -18.96
CA ILE A 55 -3.53 4.94 -19.52
C ILE A 55 -3.29 6.13 -18.58
N PRO A 56 -2.11 6.26 -17.94
CA PRO A 56 -1.84 7.40 -17.07
C PRO A 56 -2.05 8.68 -17.89
N SER A 57 -2.95 9.56 -17.46
CA SER A 57 -3.02 10.89 -18.04
C SER A 57 -1.63 11.51 -17.92
N LYS A 58 -1.05 12.02 -19.01
CA LYS A 58 0.19 12.80 -19.03
C LYS A 58 -0.01 14.14 -18.29
N LYS A 59 -0.47 14.11 -17.04
CA LYS A 59 -0.51 15.30 -16.21
C LYS A 59 0.93 15.62 -15.83
N PRO A 60 1.40 16.85 -16.04
CA PRO A 60 2.69 17.26 -15.54
C PRO A 60 2.76 17.03 -14.02
N PRO A 61 3.94 16.73 -13.47
CA PRO A 61 4.11 16.63 -12.03
C PRO A 61 3.61 17.92 -11.37
N PRO A 62 2.92 17.84 -10.23
CA PRO A 62 2.50 19.02 -9.49
C PRO A 62 3.68 19.94 -9.15
N ASP A 63 3.46 21.26 -9.24
CA ASP A 63 4.50 22.27 -8.97
C ASP A 63 5.08 22.19 -7.55
N TYR A 64 4.39 21.55 -6.60
CA TYR A 64 4.91 21.38 -5.24
C TYR A 64 6.09 20.39 -5.13
N PHE A 65 6.39 19.63 -6.19
CA PHE A 65 7.54 18.72 -6.25
C PHE A 65 8.77 19.35 -6.96
N LEU A 66 8.73 20.64 -7.31
CA LEU A 66 9.84 21.39 -7.90
C LEU A 66 10.55 22.26 -6.86
#